data_AF-A0A7S2GIJ1-F1
#
_entry.id   AF-A0A7S2GIJ1-F1
#
_cell.length_a   1.000
_cell.length_b   1.000
_cell.length_c   1.000
_cell.angle_alpha   90.00
_cell.angle_beta   90.00
_cell.angle_gamma   90.00
#
_symmetry.space_group_name_H-M   'P 1'
#
loop_
_entity.id
_entity.type
_entity.pdbx_description
1 polymer ?
#
loop_
_entity_poly.entity_id
_entity_poly.type
_entity_poly.pdbx_seq_one_letter_code
_entity_poly.pdbx_strand_id
1 'polypeptide(L)'
;SAVPFLSGEEAMKLYSEIGNKTDSAPCCHTLAQIHQAMQKPAQAIKCAKQAAEDYRDSGDRLAEANALHDLAVMDMDDLLSEVEKDPKAFSKAQADRLSAAWKPLEESLALYRELKHQDGEYYVTETINNVIERSRQIHIRVAEPVKTIYIMNPDTRKSFALHIFDTHITDTGADDEDDEGAAELEDE
;
A
#
# COMPACT_ATOMS: atom_id res chain seq x y z
N SER A 1 26.03 14.45 -15.24
CA SER A 1 26.20 14.84 -13.83
C SER A 1 25.48 13.84 -12.96
N ALA A 2 26.23 13.08 -12.15
CA ALA A 2 25.66 12.14 -11.20
C ALA A 2 25.05 12.93 -10.03
N VAL A 3 23.76 12.77 -9.77
CA VAL A 3 23.14 13.26 -8.55
C VAL A 3 23.75 12.42 -7.41
N PRO A 4 24.45 13.02 -6.44
CA PRO A 4 25.00 12.26 -5.34
C PRO A 4 23.83 11.69 -4.53
N PHE A 5 23.90 10.38 -4.23
CA PHE A 5 22.96 9.71 -3.34
C PHE A 5 23.25 10.23 -1.92
N LEU A 6 22.70 11.39 -1.58
CA LEU A 6 22.73 11.95 -0.24
C LEU A 6 21.96 10.99 0.68
N SER A 7 22.53 10.67 1.84
CA SER A 7 21.79 9.93 2.86
C SER A 7 20.52 10.70 3.24
N GLY A 8 19.45 10.00 3.66
CA GLY A 8 18.18 10.67 4.03
C GLY A 8 18.36 11.76 5.09
N GLU A 9 19.36 11.64 5.95
CA GLU A 9 19.75 12.66 6.94
C GLU A 9 20.42 13.88 6.30
N GLU A 10 21.31 13.69 5.32
CA GLU A 10 21.93 14.79 4.58
C GLU A 10 20.91 15.52 3.71
N ALA A 11 19.99 14.79 3.06
CA ALA A 11 18.87 15.37 2.34
C ALA A 11 17.98 16.19 3.27
N MET A 12 17.59 15.64 4.43
CA MET A 12 16.81 16.35 5.43
C MET A 12 17.52 17.60 5.94
N LYS A 13 18.83 17.53 6.18
CA LYS A 13 19.62 18.67 6.62
C LYS A 13 19.65 19.77 5.56
N LEU A 14 19.95 19.43 4.31
CA LEU A 14 19.91 20.37 3.18
C LEU A 14 18.53 21.01 3.01
N TYR A 15 17.46 20.21 3.09
CA TYR A 15 16.09 20.70 2.97
C TYR A 15 15.66 21.55 4.17
N SER A 16 16.13 21.25 5.38
CA SER A 16 15.88 22.06 6.58
C SER A 16 16.65 23.38 6.57
N GLU A 17 17.86 23.40 5.99
CA GLU A 17 18.70 24.60 5.85
C GLU A 17 18.16 25.55 4.76
N ILE A 18 17.57 25.01 3.70
CA ILE A 18 16.79 25.77 2.70
C ILE A 18 15.41 26.17 3.27
N GLY A 19 14.93 25.41 4.26
CA GLY A 19 13.56 25.32 4.76
C GLY A 19 13.22 26.17 5.99
N ASN A 20 13.64 27.43 6.05
CA ASN A 20 12.88 28.43 6.83
C ASN A 20 11.52 28.80 6.15
N LYS A 21 11.01 27.86 5.34
CA LYS A 21 9.81 27.87 4.51
C LYS A 21 9.23 26.45 4.46
N THR A 22 8.88 25.89 5.60
CA THR A 22 8.10 24.64 5.69
C THR A 22 6.68 24.75 5.09
N ASP A 23 6.34 25.89 4.48
CA ASP A 23 4.99 26.23 4.02
C ASP A 23 4.79 26.02 2.50
N SER A 24 5.64 25.23 1.85
CA SER A 24 5.58 25.02 0.39
C SER A 24 5.23 23.57 0.07
N ALA A 25 4.17 23.36 -0.70
CA ALA A 25 3.65 22.03 -1.05
C ALA A 25 4.74 21.06 -1.61
N PRO A 26 5.62 21.46 -2.54
CA PRO A 26 6.70 20.59 -3.02
C PRO A 26 7.72 20.21 -1.95
N CYS A 27 7.97 21.10 -0.99
CA CYS A 27 8.87 20.82 0.12
C CYS A 27 8.25 19.77 1.06
N CYS A 28 6.96 19.93 1.40
CA CYS A 28 6.21 18.94 2.19
C CYS A 28 6.21 17.58 1.49
N HIS A 29 5.96 17.55 0.18
CA HIS A 29 5.94 16.30 -0.59
C HIS A 29 7.30 15.60 -0.60
N THR A 30 8.39 16.35 -0.81
CA THR A 30 9.74 15.78 -0.78
C THR A 30 10.12 15.29 0.62
N LEU A 31 9.75 16.02 1.68
CA LEU A 31 9.96 15.59 3.06
C LEU A 31 9.22 14.29 3.37
N ALA A 32 8.03 14.09 2.80
CA ALA A 32 7.31 12.83 2.96
C ALA A 32 8.12 11.65 2.42
N GLN A 33 8.65 11.78 1.21
CA GLN A 33 9.49 10.76 0.57
C GLN A 33 10.78 10.49 1.36
N ILE A 34 11.44 11.54 1.87
CA ILE A 34 12.61 11.40 2.74
C ILE A 34 12.26 10.67 4.03
N HIS A 35 11.16 11.05 4.69
CA HIS A 35 10.71 10.39 5.91
C HIS A 35 10.37 8.92 5.67
N GLN A 36 9.75 8.58 4.54
CA GLN A 36 9.48 7.20 4.16
C GLN A 36 10.79 6.41 3.97
N ALA A 37 11.76 6.96 3.25
CA ALA A 37 13.08 6.34 3.07
C ALA A 37 13.84 6.14 4.40
N MET A 38 13.58 7.01 5.38
CA MET A 38 14.12 6.90 6.73
C MET A 38 13.31 6.00 7.68
N GLN A 39 12.29 5.29 7.17
CA GLN A 39 11.41 4.43 7.98
C GLN A 39 10.72 5.22 9.11
N LYS A 40 10.28 6.44 8.80
CA LYS A 40 9.54 7.35 9.67
C LYS A 40 8.12 7.58 9.14
N PRO A 41 7.26 6.54 9.14
CA PRO A 41 5.97 6.54 8.45
C PRO A 41 5.02 7.63 8.96
N ALA A 42 4.95 7.86 10.27
CA ALA A 42 4.09 8.90 10.86
C ALA A 42 4.43 10.31 10.35
N GLN A 43 5.72 10.63 10.20
CA GLN A 43 6.16 11.90 9.64
C GLN A 43 5.92 11.96 8.13
N ALA A 44 6.13 10.84 7.43
CA ALA A 44 5.90 10.75 5.99
C ALA A 44 4.43 11.03 5.64
N ILE A 45 3.51 10.33 6.29
CA ILE A 45 2.04 10.47 6.14
C ILE A 45 1.62 11.92 6.43
N LYS A 46 2.13 12.52 7.51
CA LYS A 46 1.82 13.92 7.86
C LYS A 46 2.26 14.90 6.76
N CYS A 47 3.47 14.74 6.26
CA CYS A 47 4.03 15.60 5.22
C CYS A 47 3.29 15.42 3.87
N ALA A 48 2.96 14.19 3.48
CA ALA A 48 2.21 13.90 2.25
C ALA A 48 0.80 14.49 2.30
N LYS A 49 0.11 14.36 3.44
CA LYS A 49 -1.20 14.98 3.66
C LYS A 49 -1.17 16.49 3.53
N GLN A 50 -0.19 17.15 4.16
CA GLN A 50 -0.05 18.60 4.05
C GLN A 50 0.20 19.02 2.59
N ALA A 51 1.07 18.31 1.88
CA ALA A 51 1.34 18.59 0.47
C ALA A 51 0.08 18.48 -0.40
N ALA A 52 -0.73 17.42 -0.20
CA ALA A 52 -1.97 17.25 -0.93
C ALA A 52 -2.97 18.39 -0.68
N GLU A 53 -3.10 18.85 0.58
CA GLU A 53 -3.95 20.00 0.94
C GLU A 53 -3.43 21.30 0.29
N ASP A 54 -2.13 21.56 0.33
CA ASP A 54 -1.54 22.77 -0.26
C ASP A 54 -1.63 22.77 -1.80
N TYR A 55 -1.47 21.61 -2.45
CA TYR A 55 -1.64 21.49 -3.90
C TYR A 55 -3.09 21.68 -4.33
N ARG A 56 -4.04 21.20 -3.52
CA ARG A 56 -5.47 21.47 -3.72
C ARG A 56 -5.77 22.95 -3.65
N ASP A 57 -5.26 23.64 -2.64
CA ASP A 57 -5.49 25.07 -2.43
C ASP A 57 -4.84 25.94 -3.52
N SER A 58 -3.69 25.52 -4.05
CA SER A 58 -3.01 26.20 -5.15
C SER A 58 -3.54 25.82 -6.55
N GLY A 59 -4.33 24.75 -6.65
CA GLY A 59 -4.92 24.27 -7.91
C GLY A 59 -4.00 23.39 -8.76
N ASP A 60 -2.86 22.92 -8.23
CA ASP A 60 -1.99 21.96 -8.93
C ASP A 60 -2.54 20.54 -8.80
N ARG A 61 -3.48 20.22 -9.68
CA ARG A 61 -4.23 18.95 -9.66
C ARG A 61 -3.35 17.72 -9.86
N LEU A 62 -2.29 17.81 -10.68
CA LEU A 62 -1.40 16.67 -10.92
C LEU A 62 -0.53 16.41 -9.69
N ALA A 63 0.01 17.48 -9.09
CA ALA A 63 0.81 17.35 -7.88
C ALA A 63 -0.03 16.88 -6.68
N GLU A 64 -1.29 17.33 -6.57
CA GLU A 64 -2.25 16.81 -5.60
C GLU A 64 -2.52 15.31 -5.81
N ALA A 65 -2.75 14.86 -7.04
CA ALA A 65 -2.96 13.45 -7.35
C ALA A 65 -1.77 12.59 -6.91
N ASN A 66 -0.55 13.04 -7.20
CA ASN A 66 0.68 12.37 -6.78
C ASN A 66 0.82 12.34 -5.25
N ALA A 67 0.56 13.45 -4.56
CA ALA A 67 0.66 13.52 -3.10
C ALA A 67 -0.39 12.65 -2.39
N LEU A 68 -1.61 12.56 -2.95
CA LEU A 68 -2.67 11.68 -2.45
C LEU A 68 -2.35 10.20 -2.68
N HIS A 69 -1.77 9.85 -3.83
CA HIS A 69 -1.29 8.48 -4.10
C HIS A 69 -0.21 8.08 -3.10
N ASP A 70 0.82 8.93 -2.93
CA ASP A 70 1.90 8.71 -1.96
C ASP A 70 1.37 8.60 -0.52
N LEU A 71 0.42 9.45 -0.13
CA LEU A 71 -0.23 9.38 1.18
C LEU A 71 -0.89 8.02 1.41
N ALA A 72 -1.69 7.54 0.45
CA ALA A 72 -2.36 6.26 0.54
C ALA A 72 -1.37 5.10 0.63
N VAL A 73 -0.35 5.09 -0.24
CA VAL A 73 0.70 4.06 -0.24
C VAL A 73 1.43 4.02 1.10
N MET A 74 1.86 5.17 1.64
CA MET A 74 2.58 5.23 2.91
C MET A 74 1.72 4.74 4.09
N ASP A 75 0.44 5.10 4.11
CA ASP A 75 -0.48 4.72 5.19
C ASP A 75 -0.81 3.22 5.13
N MET A 76 -1.14 2.70 3.95
CA MET A 76 -1.41 1.28 3.73
C MET A 76 -0.17 0.41 3.96
N ASP A 77 1.01 0.84 3.52
CA ASP A 77 2.25 0.09 3.71
C ASP A 77 2.63 -0.02 5.19
N ASP A 78 2.55 1.09 5.94
CA ASP A 78 2.82 1.08 7.39
C ASP A 78 1.83 0.15 8.12
N LEU A 79 0.54 0.26 7.81
CA LEU A 79 -0.50 -0.57 8.39
C LEU A 79 -0.30 -2.05 8.06
N LEU A 80 -0.16 -2.41 6.79
CA LEU A 80 -0.03 -3.81 6.37
C LEU A 80 1.26 -4.42 6.93
N SER A 81 2.34 -3.65 7.01
CA SER A 81 3.61 -4.10 7.62
C SER A 81 3.48 -4.31 9.13
N GLU A 82 2.62 -3.56 9.81
CA GLU A 82 2.26 -3.81 11.21
C GLU A 82 1.47 -5.12 11.35
N VAL A 83 0.43 -5.30 10.53
CA VAL A 83 -0.45 -6.48 10.56
C VAL A 83 0.29 -7.75 10.16
N GLU A 84 1.21 -7.70 9.20
CA GLU A 84 2.02 -8.85 8.79
C GLU A 84 2.90 -9.42 9.92
N LYS A 85 3.28 -8.59 10.89
CA LYS A 85 4.08 -9.04 12.05
C LYS A 85 3.24 -9.87 13.02
N ASP A 86 1.98 -9.50 13.22
CA ASP A 86 1.03 -10.26 14.03
C ASP A 86 -0.38 -10.25 13.41
N PRO A 87 -0.62 -11.12 12.40
CA PRO A 87 -1.90 -11.15 11.68
C PRO A 87 -3.12 -11.41 12.59
N LYS A 88 -2.92 -12.11 13.71
CA LYS A 88 -3.99 -12.46 14.65
C LYS A 88 -4.44 -11.27 15.50
N ALA A 89 -3.62 -10.23 15.57
CA ALA A 89 -3.93 -8.99 16.30
C ALA A 89 -4.70 -7.97 15.47
N PHE A 90 -5.13 -8.32 14.24
CA PHE A 90 -5.90 -7.41 13.38
C PHE A 90 -7.15 -6.90 14.10
N SER A 91 -7.21 -5.59 14.31
CA SER A 91 -8.22 -4.94 15.14
C SER A 91 -9.18 -4.10 14.29
N LYS A 92 -10.33 -3.77 14.88
CA LYS A 92 -11.27 -2.84 14.25
C LYS A 92 -10.63 -1.48 13.92
N ALA A 93 -9.73 -0.97 14.77
CA ALA A 93 -9.05 0.30 14.52
C ALA A 93 -8.14 0.23 13.28
N GLN A 94 -7.48 -0.90 13.06
CA GLN A 94 -6.67 -1.15 11.86
C GLN A 94 -7.56 -1.29 10.62
N ALA A 95 -8.73 -1.93 10.72
CA ALA A 95 -9.71 -1.97 9.64
C ALA A 95 -10.25 -0.58 9.26
N ASP A 96 -10.59 0.24 10.27
CA ASP A 96 -11.05 1.61 10.08
C ASP A 96 -9.95 2.48 9.43
N ARG A 97 -8.67 2.27 9.82
CA ARG A 97 -7.51 2.93 9.21
C ARG A 97 -7.33 2.53 7.74
N LEU A 98 -7.41 1.23 7.42
CA LEU A 98 -7.33 0.76 6.04
C LEU A 98 -8.44 1.37 5.18
N SER A 99 -9.68 1.36 5.69
CA SER A 99 -10.84 2.00 5.03
C SER A 99 -10.61 3.49 4.78
N ALA A 100 -10.03 4.21 5.74
CA ALA A 100 -9.72 5.63 5.57
C ALA A 100 -8.60 5.88 4.54
N ALA A 101 -7.61 4.99 4.44
CA ALA A 101 -6.50 5.09 3.49
C ALA A 101 -6.93 4.87 2.03
N TRP A 102 -8.05 4.17 1.79
CA TRP A 102 -8.62 4.02 0.44
C TRP A 102 -9.10 5.34 -0.16
N LYS A 103 -9.61 6.25 0.68
CA LYS A 103 -10.16 7.52 0.23
C LYS A 103 -9.15 8.39 -0.55
N PRO A 104 -7.94 8.69 -0.05
CA PRO A 104 -6.96 9.44 -0.83
C PRO A 104 -6.53 8.70 -2.12
N LEU A 105 -6.53 7.37 -2.12
CA LEU A 105 -6.23 6.59 -3.33
C LEU A 105 -7.32 6.77 -4.41
N GLU A 106 -8.59 6.74 -4.00
CA GLU A 106 -9.74 7.00 -4.89
C GLU A 106 -9.74 8.45 -5.42
N GLU A 107 -9.46 9.43 -4.56
CA GLU A 107 -9.32 10.83 -4.95
C GLU A 107 -8.18 11.02 -5.97
N SER A 108 -7.04 10.37 -5.74
CA SER A 108 -5.91 10.36 -6.68
C SER A 108 -6.30 9.77 -8.05
N LEU A 109 -6.97 8.61 -8.06
CA LEU A 109 -7.45 7.98 -9.30
C LEU A 109 -8.42 8.89 -10.07
N ALA A 110 -9.33 9.55 -9.37
CA ALA A 110 -10.26 10.49 -9.97
C ALA A 110 -9.54 11.65 -10.66
N LEU A 111 -8.50 12.21 -10.01
CA LEU A 111 -7.68 13.27 -10.59
C LEU A 111 -6.87 12.79 -11.79
N TYR A 112 -6.24 11.62 -11.72
CA TYR A 112 -5.52 11.08 -12.88
C TYR A 112 -6.44 10.86 -14.09
N ARG A 113 -7.67 10.38 -13.86
CA ARG A 113 -8.69 10.24 -14.91
C ARG A 113 -9.12 11.59 -15.48
N GLU A 114 -9.35 12.58 -14.64
CA GLU A 114 -9.66 13.97 -15.06
C GLU A 114 -8.56 14.53 -15.97
N LEU A 115 -7.31 14.32 -15.58
CA LEU A 115 -6.11 14.76 -16.29
C LEU A 115 -5.73 13.88 -17.49
N LYS A 116 -6.42 12.74 -17.69
CA LYS A 116 -6.09 11.70 -18.68
C LYS A 116 -4.65 11.19 -18.55
N HIS A 117 -4.17 11.08 -17.31
CA HIS A 117 -2.81 10.71 -16.98
C HIS A 117 -2.68 9.19 -16.80
N GLN A 118 -2.51 8.47 -17.91
CA GLN A 118 -2.55 7.00 -17.97
C GLN A 118 -1.55 6.32 -17.04
N ASP A 119 -0.32 6.84 -16.92
CA ASP A 119 0.69 6.28 -16.03
C ASP A 119 0.25 6.33 -14.55
N GLY A 120 -0.48 7.39 -14.18
CA GLY A 120 -1.00 7.56 -12.82
C GLY A 120 -2.11 6.56 -12.50
N GLU A 121 -3.02 6.35 -13.46
CA GLU A 121 -4.06 5.32 -13.33
C GLU A 121 -3.47 3.92 -13.21
N TYR A 122 -2.40 3.64 -13.95
CA TYR A 122 -1.65 2.39 -13.85
C TYR A 122 -1.05 2.22 -12.45
N TYR A 123 -0.35 3.22 -11.91
CA TYR A 123 0.26 3.13 -10.57
C TYR A 123 -0.78 2.94 -9.46
N VAL A 124 -1.93 3.59 -9.55
CA VAL A 124 -3.02 3.34 -8.62
C VAL A 124 -3.47 1.88 -8.72
N THR A 125 -3.71 1.37 -9.92
CA THR A 125 -4.14 -0.02 -10.13
C THR A 125 -3.13 -1.02 -9.59
N GLU A 126 -1.82 -0.79 -9.79
CA GLU A 126 -0.75 -1.61 -9.22
C GLU A 126 -0.80 -1.61 -7.67
N THR A 127 -1.05 -0.45 -7.07
CA THR A 127 -1.19 -0.30 -5.62
C THR A 127 -2.38 -1.11 -5.10
N ILE A 128 -3.53 -1.05 -5.78
CA ILE A 128 -4.72 -1.83 -5.42
C ILE A 128 -4.40 -3.33 -5.44
N ASN A 129 -3.78 -3.81 -6.51
CA ASN A 129 -3.40 -5.22 -6.64
C ASN A 129 -2.43 -5.66 -5.53
N ASN A 130 -1.45 -4.82 -5.19
CA ASN A 130 -0.52 -5.10 -4.10
C ASN A 130 -1.22 -5.24 -2.74
N VAL A 131 -2.13 -4.31 -2.42
CA VAL A 131 -2.89 -4.30 -1.15
C VAL A 131 -3.79 -5.52 -1.04
N ILE A 132 -4.48 -5.90 -2.13
CA ILE A 132 -5.31 -7.11 -2.18
C ILE A 132 -4.45 -8.34 -1.93
N GLU A 133 -3.31 -8.46 -2.62
CA GLU A 133 -2.43 -9.61 -2.46
C GLU A 133 -1.87 -9.71 -1.04
N ARG A 134 -1.39 -8.62 -0.45
CA ARG A 134 -0.91 -8.60 0.94
C ARG A 134 -2.04 -8.99 1.91
N SER A 135 -3.24 -8.46 1.72
CA SER A 135 -4.41 -8.80 2.53
C SER A 135 -4.77 -10.29 2.44
N ARG A 136 -4.68 -10.87 1.25
CA ARG A 136 -4.88 -12.31 1.02
C ARG A 136 -3.85 -13.15 1.78
N GLN A 137 -2.57 -12.77 1.72
CA GLN A 137 -1.51 -13.47 2.45
C GLN A 137 -1.68 -13.37 3.98
N ILE A 138 -2.12 -12.22 4.48
CA ILE A 138 -2.47 -12.05 5.90
C ILE A 138 -3.61 -12.99 6.30
N HIS A 139 -4.67 -13.06 5.49
CA HIS A 139 -5.82 -13.93 5.72
C HIS A 139 -5.43 -15.42 5.77
N ILE A 140 -4.65 -15.89 4.81
CA ILE A 140 -4.16 -17.28 4.75
C ILE A 140 -3.41 -17.67 6.05
N ARG A 141 -2.69 -16.73 6.66
CA ARG A 141 -1.92 -16.99 7.91
C ARG A 141 -2.79 -17.10 9.16
N VAL A 142 -4.05 -16.67 9.12
CA VAL A 142 -4.98 -16.74 10.25
C VAL A 142 -6.17 -17.66 10.02
N ALA A 143 -6.46 -17.98 8.76
CA ALA A 143 -7.56 -18.86 8.37
C ALA A 143 -7.21 -20.34 8.58
N GLU A 144 -8.25 -21.14 8.87
CA GLU A 144 -8.14 -22.59 8.77
C GLU A 144 -8.37 -23.02 7.31
N PRO A 145 -7.57 -23.95 6.77
CA PRO A 145 -7.76 -24.41 5.40
C PRO A 145 -9.10 -25.13 5.27
N VAL A 146 -9.87 -24.79 4.23
CA VAL A 146 -11.15 -25.47 3.93
C VAL A 146 -10.92 -26.89 3.44
N LYS A 147 -9.77 -27.15 2.82
CA LYS A 147 -9.39 -28.47 2.32
C LYS A 147 -7.87 -28.63 2.31
N THR A 148 -7.40 -29.84 2.60
CA THR A 148 -5.99 -30.21 2.49
C THR A 148 -5.87 -31.41 1.55
N ILE A 149 -5.04 -31.29 0.51
CA ILE A 149 -4.78 -32.34 -0.47
C ILE A 149 -3.34 -32.79 -0.32
N TYR A 150 -3.11 -34.10 -0.15
CA TYR A 150 -1.75 -34.64 -0.11
C TYR A 150 -1.33 -35.07 -1.52
N ILE A 151 -0.29 -34.44 -2.06
CA ILE A 151 0.23 -34.72 -3.40
C ILE A 151 1.60 -35.39 -3.25
N MET A 152 1.79 -36.53 -3.91
CA MET A 152 3.08 -37.21 -3.98
C MET A 152 3.77 -36.89 -5.30
N ASN A 153 4.98 -36.33 -5.23
CA ASN A 153 5.82 -36.16 -6.40
C ASN A 153 6.22 -37.56 -6.92
N PRO A 154 5.91 -37.90 -8.18
CA PRO A 154 6.15 -39.24 -8.71
C PRO A 154 7.63 -39.57 -8.91
N ASP A 155 8.49 -38.57 -9.08
CA ASP A 155 9.91 -38.77 -9.31
C ASP A 155 10.70 -38.83 -8.01
N THR A 156 10.39 -37.94 -7.06
CA THR A 156 11.11 -37.84 -5.78
C THR A 156 10.51 -38.68 -4.66
N ARG A 157 9.26 -39.15 -4.83
CA ARG A 157 8.44 -39.84 -3.81
C ARG A 157 8.22 -39.05 -2.52
N LYS A 158 8.52 -37.75 -2.53
CA LYS A 158 8.16 -36.84 -1.45
C LYS A 158 6.68 -36.49 -1.56
N SER A 159 5.99 -36.41 -0.42
CA SER A 159 4.64 -35.89 -0.32
C SER A 159 4.67 -34.47 0.23
N PHE A 160 3.84 -33.60 -0.32
CA PHE A 160 3.56 -32.26 0.24
C PHE A 160 2.05 -32.09 0.45
N ALA A 161 1.69 -31.23 1.40
CA ALA A 161 0.31 -30.85 1.64
C ALA A 161 -0.01 -29.57 0.86
N LEU A 162 -1.03 -29.62 0.01
CA LEU A 162 -1.63 -28.45 -0.63
C LEU A 162 -2.82 -28.00 0.22
N HIS A 163 -2.71 -26.84 0.84
CA HIS A 163 -3.77 -26.22 1.62
C HIS A 163 -4.59 -25.27 0.73
N ILE A 164 -5.90 -25.50 0.70
CA ILE A 164 -6.86 -24.64 -0.01
C ILE A 164 -7.56 -23.80 1.05
N PHE A 165 -7.57 -22.48 0.84
CA PHE A 165 -8.17 -21.50 1.72
C PHE A 165 -9.34 -20.83 1.01
N ASP A 166 -10.40 -20.51 1.76
CA ASP A 166 -11.44 -19.63 1.26
C ASP A 166 -10.91 -18.20 1.25
N THR A 167 -10.57 -17.70 0.06
CA THR A 167 -10.06 -16.35 -0.17
C THR A 167 -11.05 -15.49 -0.97
N HIS A 168 -12.31 -15.95 -1.12
CA HIS A 168 -13.32 -15.18 -1.84
C HIS A 168 -13.59 -13.85 -1.14
N ILE A 169 -13.48 -12.76 -1.90
CA ILE A 169 -14.03 -11.46 -1.52
C ILE A 169 -15.55 -11.59 -1.70
N THR A 170 -16.29 -11.77 -0.61
CA THR A 170 -17.74 -11.59 -0.64
C THR A 170 -18.02 -10.09 -0.71
N ASP A 171 -18.09 -9.55 -1.93
CA ASP A 171 -18.72 -8.24 -2.12
C ASP A 171 -20.16 -8.36 -1.62
N THR A 172 -20.58 -7.36 -0.88
CA THR A 172 -21.86 -7.32 -0.20
C THR A 172 -23.01 -7.36 -1.23
N GLY A 173 -23.61 -8.54 -1.41
CA GLY A 173 -24.93 -8.69 -2.02
C GLY A 173 -24.94 -8.82 -3.54
N ALA A 174 -24.40 -9.90 -4.08
CA ALA A 174 -24.96 -10.58 -5.24
C ALA A 174 -24.46 -12.03 -5.24
N ASP A 175 -25.39 -12.95 -5.47
CA ASP A 175 -25.14 -14.38 -5.65
C ASP A 175 -24.21 -14.65 -6.86
N ASP A 176 -23.72 -15.89 -6.90
CA ASP A 176 -23.01 -16.60 -7.98
C ASP A 176 -21.47 -16.60 -7.84
N GLU A 177 -20.89 -17.67 -7.27
CA GLU A 177 -20.56 -18.99 -7.86
C GLU A 177 -19.35 -18.94 -8.81
N ASP A 178 -18.32 -19.67 -8.39
CA ASP A 178 -17.17 -20.20 -9.13
C ASP A 178 -15.98 -19.27 -9.45
N ASP A 179 -15.02 -19.16 -8.51
CA ASP A 179 -13.59 -19.16 -8.85
C ASP A 179 -12.70 -19.61 -7.66
N GLU A 180 -12.29 -20.89 -7.62
CA GLU A 180 -11.39 -21.42 -6.58
C GLU A 180 -9.98 -20.83 -6.72
N GLY A 181 -9.72 -19.72 -6.03
CA GLY A 181 -8.38 -19.13 -5.90
C GLY A 181 -7.44 -20.03 -5.08
N ALA A 182 -6.76 -20.97 -5.74
CA ALA A 182 -5.71 -21.77 -5.11
C ALA A 182 -4.47 -20.91 -4.81
N ALA A 183 -4.03 -20.88 -3.56
CA ALA A 183 -2.73 -20.37 -3.16
C ALA A 183 -1.91 -21.55 -2.61
N GLU A 184 -0.75 -21.82 -3.22
CA GLU A 184 0.14 -22.91 -2.83
C GLU A 184 1.08 -22.45 -1.71
N LEU A 185 1.01 -23.11 -0.56
CA LEU A 185 2.06 -23.07 0.45
C LEU A 185 2.63 -24.49 0.59
N GLU A 186 3.89 -24.67 0.21
CA GLU A 186 4.63 -25.91 0.39
C GLU A 186 5.26 -25.91 1.79
N ASP A 187 4.87 -26.85 2.64
CA ASP A 187 5.61 -27.16 3.87
C ASP A 187 6.71 -28.19 3.55
N GLU A 188 7.98 -27.82 3.79
CA GLU A 188 9.19 -28.67 3.64
C GLU A 188 9.37 -29.72 4.75
#